data_AF-A0A1C5RXN7-F1
#
_entry.id   AF-A0A1C5RXN7-F1
#
_cell.length_a   1.000
_cell.length_b   1.000
_cell.length_c   1.000
_cell.angle_alpha   90.00
_cell.angle_beta   90.00
_cell.angle_gamma   90.00
#
_symmetry.space_group_name_H-M   'P 1'
#
loop_
_entity.id
_entity.type
_entity.pdbx_description
1 polymer ?
#
loop_
_entity_poly.entity_id
_entity_poly.type
_entity_poly.pdbx_seq_one_letter_code
_entity_poly.pdbx_strand_id
1 'polypeptide(L)'
;MENTKKKYRKKTNKKEQAKETLVVRDILKEETVAFLDTEFLTSQRKGGAPSKLVSIGFVICRKDFKEVDRFHSYIYMDDELHNRFREVTGITEEDLLNAPEYEMVMEEAAQRMAIWNVTRIFVWGPDQTVIQRDLQAYRGDISKRARKSVNRMIRMIKDIEGIYSKKLKIHNIGIANLKLLCGLGSEVSHDALDDSIDLKEVVRYLDTKGCPDYMVQAMKTYLSDKALYCRYRRFHEKWDEVPGNLLEKSKELLLELEKINSMEAKALRDDIHVICTGKDTIFPTPEEYLEQELL
;
A
#
# COMPACT_ATOMS: atom_id res chain seq x y z
N MET A 1 -52.40 -41.01 -7.55
CA MET A 1 -51.97 -39.64 -7.92
C MET A 1 -50.57 -39.45 -7.38
N GLU A 2 -49.55 -39.57 -8.22
CA GLU A 2 -48.17 -39.32 -7.81
C GLU A 2 -47.47 -38.63 -8.99
N ASN A 3 -47.18 -37.34 -8.82
CA ASN A 3 -46.84 -36.42 -9.89
C ASN A 3 -45.35 -36.04 -9.77
N THR A 4 -44.48 -36.82 -10.40
CA THR A 4 -43.02 -36.58 -10.42
C THR A 4 -42.66 -35.51 -11.45
N LYS A 5 -42.64 -34.23 -11.02
CA LYS A 5 -42.08 -33.13 -11.83
C LYS A 5 -40.55 -33.12 -11.77
N LYS A 6 -39.91 -33.63 -12.82
CA LYS A 6 -38.46 -33.44 -13.08
C LYS A 6 -38.15 -31.94 -13.25
N LYS A 7 -37.40 -31.35 -12.32
CA LYS A 7 -36.83 -30.00 -12.45
C LYS A 7 -35.65 -30.03 -13.42
N TYR A 8 -35.87 -29.57 -14.65
CA TYR A 8 -34.78 -29.25 -15.58
C TYR A 8 -34.06 -27.98 -15.10
N ARG A 9 -32.85 -28.15 -14.56
CA ARG A 9 -31.92 -27.04 -14.29
C ARG A 9 -31.36 -26.53 -15.63
N LYS A 10 -31.84 -25.38 -16.11
CA LYS A 10 -31.17 -24.64 -17.20
C LYS A 10 -29.77 -24.26 -16.71
N LYS A 11 -28.74 -24.91 -17.25
CA LYS A 11 -27.35 -24.41 -17.17
C LYS A 11 -27.29 -23.13 -18.00
N THR A 12 -27.39 -21.99 -17.35
CA THR A 12 -26.93 -20.72 -17.92
C THR A 12 -25.41 -20.82 -18.07
N ASN A 13 -24.95 -21.11 -19.28
CA ASN A 13 -23.57 -20.83 -19.68
C ASN A 13 -23.37 -19.32 -19.58
N LYS A 14 -22.91 -18.82 -18.42
CA LYS A 14 -22.21 -17.54 -18.37
C LYS A 14 -21.02 -17.72 -19.29
N LYS A 15 -21.07 -17.13 -20.49
CA LYS A 15 -19.85 -16.82 -21.23
C LYS A 15 -18.98 -16.07 -20.24
N GLU A 16 -17.90 -16.69 -19.78
CA GLU A 16 -16.81 -15.97 -19.13
C GLU A 16 -16.35 -14.96 -20.18
N GLN A 17 -16.81 -13.72 -20.05
CA GLN A 17 -16.17 -12.59 -20.68
C GLN A 17 -14.71 -12.69 -20.25
N ALA A 18 -13.81 -12.86 -21.22
CA ALA A 18 -12.39 -12.72 -20.96
C ALA A 18 -12.21 -11.42 -20.19
N LYS A 19 -11.82 -11.51 -18.92
CA LYS A 19 -11.55 -10.33 -18.10
C LYS A 19 -10.42 -9.61 -18.82
N GLU A 20 -10.74 -8.53 -19.52
CA GLU A 20 -9.75 -7.62 -20.09
C GLU A 20 -8.77 -7.28 -18.98
N THR A 21 -7.52 -7.73 -19.14
CA THR A 21 -6.46 -7.40 -18.21
C THR A 21 -6.12 -5.94 -18.45
N LEU A 22 -6.53 -5.06 -17.54
CA LEU A 22 -6.24 -3.62 -17.65
C LEU A 22 -4.73 -3.40 -17.80
N VAL A 23 -4.34 -2.69 -18.86
CA VAL A 23 -2.98 -2.20 -19.11
C VAL A 23 -3.10 -0.68 -19.24
N VAL A 24 -2.57 0.05 -18.28
CA VAL A 24 -2.64 1.52 -18.22
C VAL A 24 -1.95 2.15 -19.43
N ARG A 25 -0.86 1.55 -19.91
CA ARG A 25 -0.18 1.97 -21.14
C ARG A 25 -1.12 2.04 -22.35
N ASP A 26 -2.03 1.09 -22.49
CA ASP A 26 -2.97 1.06 -23.61
C ASP A 26 -4.04 2.15 -23.48
N ILE A 27 -4.49 2.44 -22.26
CA ILE A 27 -5.41 3.54 -21.95
C ILE A 27 -4.75 4.89 -22.32
N LEU A 28 -3.47 5.06 -21.98
CA LEU A 28 -2.69 6.27 -22.23
C LEU A 28 -2.47 6.60 -23.71
N LYS A 29 -2.77 5.68 -24.65
CA LYS A 29 -2.71 5.95 -26.09
C LYS A 29 -3.75 6.98 -26.51
N GLU A 30 -4.94 6.92 -25.91
CA GLU A 30 -6.10 7.73 -26.28
C GLU A 30 -6.55 8.68 -25.17
N GLU A 31 -6.34 8.30 -23.91
CA GLU A 31 -6.84 9.02 -22.73
C GLU A 31 -5.72 9.78 -21.99
N THR A 32 -6.13 10.76 -21.19
CA THR A 32 -5.28 11.38 -20.14
C THR A 32 -5.68 10.78 -18.80
N VAL A 33 -4.70 10.33 -18.01
CA VAL A 33 -4.92 9.70 -16.71
C VAL A 33 -4.12 10.42 -15.63
N ALA A 34 -4.49 10.23 -14.37
CA ALA A 34 -3.67 10.65 -13.24
C ALA A 34 -3.28 9.45 -12.39
N PHE A 35 -2.15 9.56 -11.70
CA PHE A 35 -1.79 8.70 -10.57
C PHE A 35 -1.90 9.55 -9.32
N LEU A 36 -2.59 9.05 -8.30
CA LEU A 36 -2.91 9.78 -7.09
C LEU A 36 -2.54 8.94 -5.88
N ASP A 37 -2.01 9.62 -4.88
CA ASP A 37 -1.80 9.08 -3.55
C ASP A 37 -2.29 10.10 -2.51
N THR A 38 -2.55 9.64 -1.28
CA THR A 38 -3.03 10.48 -0.20
C THR A 38 -2.42 10.09 1.14
N GLU A 39 -2.11 11.11 1.94
CA GLU A 39 -1.82 10.91 3.36
C GLU A 39 -3.08 11.19 4.19
N PHE A 40 -3.34 10.33 5.17
CA PHE A 40 -4.52 10.44 6.02
C PHE A 40 -4.28 9.98 7.46
N LEU A 41 -4.87 10.71 8.40
CA LEU A 41 -4.85 10.35 9.81
C LEU A 41 -5.83 9.21 10.06
N THR A 42 -5.38 8.17 10.77
CA THR A 42 -6.22 7.00 11.11
C THR A 42 -6.52 6.95 12.60
N SER A 43 -7.70 6.41 12.94
CA SER A 43 -8.01 6.11 14.34
C SER A 43 -7.14 4.96 14.86
N GLN A 44 -6.44 5.19 15.96
CA GLN A 44 -5.68 4.16 16.70
C GLN A 44 -6.58 3.11 17.39
N ARG A 45 -7.89 3.36 17.47
CA ARG A 45 -8.87 2.42 18.04
C ARG A 45 -9.54 1.59 16.95
N LYS A 46 -9.63 0.28 17.16
CA LYS A 46 -10.36 -0.63 16.27
C LYS A 46 -11.84 -0.22 16.20
N GLY A 47 -12.33 0.04 14.99
CA GLY A 47 -13.70 0.52 14.75
C GLY A 47 -13.93 1.98 15.16
N GLY A 48 -12.85 2.76 15.36
CA GLY A 48 -12.96 4.18 15.66
C GLY A 48 -13.30 5.03 14.44
N ALA A 49 -13.05 6.34 14.56
CA ALA A 49 -13.47 7.32 13.57
C ALA A 49 -12.89 7.05 12.17
N PRO A 50 -13.60 7.44 11.09
CA PRO A 50 -13.08 7.33 9.73
C PRO A 50 -11.75 8.05 9.55
N SER A 51 -10.93 7.60 8.60
CA SER A 51 -9.70 8.30 8.25
C SER A 51 -9.98 9.72 7.80
N LYS A 52 -9.16 10.68 8.26
CA LYS A 52 -9.25 12.10 7.88
C LYS A 52 -8.12 12.43 6.91
N LEU A 53 -8.47 12.97 5.75
CA LEU A 53 -7.51 13.30 4.69
C LEU A 53 -6.67 14.51 5.10
N VAL A 54 -5.34 14.42 4.96
CA VAL A 54 -4.40 15.49 5.33
C VAL A 54 -3.48 15.93 4.19
N SER A 55 -3.19 15.06 3.22
CA SER A 55 -2.49 15.45 2.00
C SER A 55 -3.08 14.76 0.77
N ILE A 56 -2.98 15.41 -0.37
CA ILE A 56 -3.29 14.86 -1.68
C ILE A 56 -2.16 15.21 -2.65
N GLY A 57 -1.67 14.20 -3.36
CA GLY A 57 -0.66 14.34 -4.39
C GLY A 57 -1.05 13.58 -5.64
N PHE A 58 -0.77 14.16 -6.80
CA PHE A 58 -0.98 13.47 -8.06
C PHE A 58 -0.07 13.96 -9.19
N VAL A 59 0.16 13.05 -10.14
CA VAL A 59 0.79 13.32 -11.43
C VAL A 59 -0.15 12.99 -12.57
N ILE A 60 -0.31 13.92 -13.52
CA ILE A 60 -1.15 13.74 -14.71
C ILE A 60 -0.27 13.31 -15.88
N CYS A 61 -0.69 12.26 -16.57
CA CYS A 61 0.06 11.64 -17.65
C CYS A 61 -0.78 11.50 -18.93
N ARG A 62 -0.11 11.62 -20.08
CA ARG A 62 -0.65 11.35 -21.41
C ARG A 62 0.41 10.67 -22.26
N LYS A 63 0.04 9.86 -23.27
CA LYS A 63 0.95 9.30 -24.28
C LYS A 63 2.23 8.68 -23.69
N ASP A 64 2.19 7.38 -23.43
CA ASP A 64 3.35 6.62 -22.93
C ASP A 64 3.94 7.20 -21.63
N PHE A 65 3.06 7.52 -20.68
CA PHE A 65 3.40 8.03 -19.35
C PHE A 65 4.13 9.37 -19.32
N LYS A 66 4.05 10.18 -20.40
CA LYS A 66 4.59 11.53 -20.36
C LYS A 66 3.78 12.39 -19.39
N GLU A 67 4.47 12.96 -18.42
CA GLU A 67 3.87 13.89 -17.46
C GLU A 67 3.49 15.22 -18.13
N VAL A 68 2.34 15.75 -17.73
CA VAL A 68 1.83 17.03 -18.21
C VAL A 68 1.49 17.99 -17.08
N ASP A 69 1.30 17.49 -15.86
CA ASP A 69 1.02 18.30 -14.66
C ASP A 69 1.35 17.51 -13.40
N ARG A 70 1.58 18.24 -12.31
CA ARG A 70 1.75 17.73 -10.94
C ARG A 70 1.04 18.64 -9.97
N PHE A 71 0.46 18.05 -8.93
CA PHE A 71 -0.18 18.78 -7.85
C PHE A 71 0.15 18.13 -6.52
N HIS A 72 0.42 18.95 -5.53
CA HIS A 72 0.56 18.54 -4.14
C HIS A 72 -0.06 19.62 -3.28
N SER A 73 -0.80 19.21 -2.25
CA SER A 73 -1.24 20.13 -1.21
C SER A 73 -1.54 19.36 0.07
N TYR A 74 -1.04 19.91 1.17
CA TYR A 74 -1.62 19.64 2.48
C TYR A 74 -3.03 20.25 2.58
N ILE A 75 -3.78 19.77 3.56
CA ILE A 75 -5.16 20.16 3.83
C ILE A 75 -5.25 20.63 5.26
N TYR A 76 -5.86 21.79 5.47
CA TYR A 76 -6.06 22.36 6.79
C TYR A 76 -6.67 21.36 7.77
N MET A 77 -6.03 21.24 8.94
CA MET A 77 -6.47 20.43 10.07
C MET A 77 -5.85 20.96 11.36
N ASP A 78 -6.65 20.97 12.43
CA ASP A 78 -6.27 21.39 13.79
C ASP A 78 -6.29 20.23 14.82
N ASP A 79 -6.47 18.99 14.35
CA ASP A 79 -6.38 17.78 15.18
C ASP A 79 -4.93 17.45 15.54
N GLU A 80 -4.74 16.83 16.70
CA GLU A 80 -3.43 16.33 17.16
C GLU A 80 -2.95 15.14 16.31
N LEU A 81 -1.68 15.17 15.87
CA LEU A 81 -1.07 14.07 15.14
C LEU A 81 -0.42 13.06 16.10
N HIS A 82 -0.74 11.78 15.92
CA HIS A 82 -0.08 10.73 16.69
C HIS A 82 1.36 10.51 16.23
N ASN A 83 2.28 10.20 17.15
CA ASN A 83 3.73 10.09 16.90
C ASN A 83 4.06 9.27 15.64
N ARG A 84 3.40 8.12 15.46
CA ARG A 84 3.66 7.24 14.31
C ARG A 84 3.38 7.90 12.96
N PHE A 85 2.41 8.81 12.89
CA PHE A 85 2.09 9.52 11.64
C PHE A 85 3.21 10.50 11.30
N ARG A 86 3.66 11.27 12.30
CA ARG A 86 4.79 12.22 12.17
C ARG A 86 6.09 11.52 11.78
N GLU A 87 6.39 10.39 12.43
CA GLU A 87 7.59 9.60 12.14
C GLU A 87 7.65 9.07 10.71
N VAL A 88 6.48 8.72 10.14
CA VAL A 88 6.41 8.08 8.82
C VAL A 88 6.34 9.13 7.71
N THR A 89 5.47 10.14 7.85
CA THR A 89 5.19 11.12 6.79
C THR A 89 6.04 12.38 6.88
N GLY A 90 6.62 12.67 8.05
CA GLY A 90 7.30 13.95 8.32
C GLY A 90 6.36 15.16 8.44
N ILE A 91 5.06 15.01 8.20
CA ILE A 91 4.07 16.09 8.29
C ILE A 91 3.89 16.53 9.75
N THR A 92 3.95 17.83 9.98
CA THR A 92 3.78 18.44 11.30
C THR A 92 2.43 19.15 11.44
N GLU A 93 2.03 19.41 12.68
CA GLU A 93 0.86 20.25 12.97
C GLU A 93 1.01 21.66 12.39
N GLU A 94 2.22 22.22 12.35
CA GLU A 94 2.49 23.53 11.75
C GLU A 94 2.22 23.53 10.23
N ASP A 95 2.59 22.46 9.53
CA ASP A 95 2.30 22.30 8.11
C ASP A 95 0.79 22.31 7.84
N LEU A 96 0.02 21.61 8.68
CA LEU A 96 -1.44 21.48 8.52
C LEU A 96 -2.19 22.73 8.97
N LEU A 97 -1.74 23.44 10.01
CA LEU A 97 -2.38 24.69 10.45
C LEU A 97 -2.22 25.82 9.42
N ASN A 98 -1.15 25.80 8.63
CA ASN A 98 -0.89 26.78 7.57
C ASN A 98 -1.41 26.32 6.19
N ALA A 99 -1.97 25.11 6.09
CA ALA A 99 -2.46 24.57 4.82
C ALA A 99 -3.79 25.22 4.39
N PRO A 100 -4.12 25.19 3.09
CA PRO A 100 -5.41 25.66 2.61
C PRO A 100 -6.58 24.77 3.07
N GLU A 101 -7.76 25.36 3.14
CA GLU A 101 -8.99 24.63 3.46
C GLU A 101 -9.30 23.53 2.44
N TYR A 102 -9.91 22.44 2.92
CA TYR A 102 -10.26 21.28 2.09
C TYR A 102 -10.99 21.65 0.79
N GLU A 103 -11.94 22.58 0.87
CA GLU A 103 -12.68 23.02 -0.31
C GLU A 103 -11.76 23.65 -1.36
N MET A 104 -10.82 24.51 -0.96
CA MET A 104 -9.88 25.14 -1.88
C MET A 104 -8.99 24.11 -2.56
N VAL A 105 -8.42 23.19 -1.77
CA VAL A 105 -7.53 22.13 -2.27
C VAL A 105 -8.26 21.25 -3.29
N MET A 106 -9.46 20.79 -2.96
CA MET A 106 -10.19 19.87 -3.82
C MET A 106 -10.76 20.54 -5.06
N GLU A 107 -11.11 21.83 -5.00
CA GLU A 107 -11.50 22.58 -6.19
C GLU A 107 -10.33 22.80 -7.14
N GLU A 108 -9.14 23.13 -6.63
CA GLU A 108 -7.93 23.24 -7.45
C GLU A 108 -7.56 21.89 -8.08
N ALA A 109 -7.55 20.82 -7.29
CA ALA A 109 -7.30 19.47 -7.78
C ALA A 109 -8.27 19.10 -8.91
N ALA A 110 -9.57 19.33 -8.72
CA ALA A 110 -10.59 19.07 -9.74
C ALA A 110 -10.43 19.96 -10.98
N GLN A 111 -10.01 21.22 -10.81
CA GLN A 111 -9.75 22.13 -11.91
C GLN A 111 -8.58 21.66 -12.77
N ARG A 112 -7.46 21.25 -12.16
CA ARG A 112 -6.30 20.69 -12.88
C ARG A 112 -6.69 19.42 -13.66
N MET A 113 -7.43 18.51 -13.03
CA MET A 113 -7.98 17.33 -13.69
C MET A 113 -8.86 17.69 -14.89
N ALA A 114 -9.66 18.76 -14.79
CA ALA A 114 -10.51 19.23 -15.88
C ALA A 114 -9.73 19.88 -17.03
N ILE A 115 -8.70 20.69 -16.74
CA ILE A 115 -7.82 21.33 -17.74
C ILE A 115 -7.21 20.27 -18.67
N TRP A 116 -6.74 19.17 -18.09
CA TRP A 116 -6.10 18.09 -18.83
C TRP A 116 -7.04 17.01 -19.34
N ASN A 117 -8.36 17.18 -19.11
CA ASN A 117 -9.40 16.23 -19.47
C ASN A 117 -9.09 14.81 -18.95
N VAL A 118 -8.72 14.71 -17.68
CA VAL A 118 -8.44 13.43 -17.03
C VAL A 118 -9.71 12.58 -17.01
N THR A 119 -9.60 11.34 -17.49
CA THR A 119 -10.71 10.38 -17.57
C THR A 119 -10.68 9.36 -16.44
N ARG A 120 -9.49 9.06 -15.91
CA ARG A 120 -9.24 8.04 -14.89
C ARG A 120 -8.15 8.51 -13.93
N ILE A 121 -8.33 8.16 -12.66
CA ILE A 121 -7.34 8.38 -11.61
C ILE A 121 -6.96 7.00 -11.06
N PHE A 122 -5.70 6.61 -11.16
CA PHE A 122 -5.19 5.35 -10.64
C PHE A 122 -4.62 5.55 -9.24
N VAL A 123 -4.98 4.66 -8.33
CA VAL A 123 -4.54 4.65 -6.93
C VAL A 123 -4.10 3.25 -6.54
N TRP A 124 -3.32 3.13 -5.47
CA TRP A 124 -2.91 1.84 -4.92
C TRP A 124 -3.52 1.64 -3.53
N GLY A 125 -4.68 0.98 -3.47
CA GLY A 125 -5.35 0.69 -2.20
C GLY A 125 -6.49 1.66 -1.87
N PRO A 126 -6.58 2.18 -0.63
CA PRO A 126 -7.84 2.64 -0.07
C PRO A 126 -8.25 4.08 -0.42
N ASP A 127 -7.46 4.86 -1.15
CA ASP A 127 -7.61 6.32 -1.32
C ASP A 127 -9.02 6.75 -1.72
N GLN A 128 -9.65 6.01 -2.64
CA GLN A 128 -11.04 6.29 -3.03
C GLN A 128 -11.99 6.28 -1.82
N THR A 129 -11.84 5.27 -0.97
CA THR A 129 -12.68 5.08 0.21
C THR A 129 -12.34 6.08 1.31
N VAL A 130 -11.07 6.47 1.43
CA VAL A 130 -10.61 7.51 2.36
C VAL A 130 -11.22 8.85 1.98
N ILE A 131 -11.04 9.31 0.74
CA ILE A 131 -11.60 10.57 0.24
C ILE A 131 -13.12 10.59 0.39
N GLN A 132 -13.79 9.47 0.07
CA GLN A 132 -15.24 9.38 0.20
C GLN A 132 -15.71 9.46 1.66
N ARG A 133 -15.03 8.79 2.59
CA ARG A 133 -15.41 8.78 4.00
C ARG A 133 -15.09 10.11 4.68
N ASP A 134 -13.96 10.72 4.36
CA ASP A 134 -13.60 12.07 4.82
C ASP A 134 -14.67 13.08 4.41
N LEU A 135 -15.06 13.07 3.13
CA LEU A 135 -16.12 13.94 2.59
C LEU A 135 -17.45 13.79 3.35
N GLN A 136 -17.79 12.56 3.77
CA GLN A 136 -19.04 12.26 4.46
C GLN A 136 -18.99 12.59 5.95
N ALA A 137 -17.86 12.35 6.61
CA ALA A 137 -17.72 12.44 8.05
C ALA A 137 -17.31 13.84 8.53
N TYR A 138 -16.44 14.53 7.78
CA TYR A 138 -15.76 15.73 8.26
C TYR A 138 -16.08 16.99 7.42
N ARG A 139 -16.50 16.83 6.16
CA ARG A 139 -16.65 17.95 5.20
C ARG A 139 -18.11 18.29 4.91
N GLY A 140 -18.90 18.40 5.98
CA GLY A 140 -20.35 18.59 5.92
C GLY A 140 -20.78 19.97 5.38
N ASP A 141 -19.92 20.96 5.62
CA ASP A 141 -20.09 22.40 5.42
C ASP A 141 -19.58 22.94 4.08
N ILE A 142 -18.80 22.16 3.33
CA ILE A 142 -18.29 22.57 2.01
C ILE A 142 -19.41 22.86 1.01
N SER A 143 -19.12 23.69 0.02
CA SER A 143 -20.12 24.06 -0.98
C SER A 143 -20.61 22.87 -1.82
N LYS A 144 -21.84 23.02 -2.36
CA LYS A 144 -22.41 22.04 -3.32
C LYS A 144 -21.54 21.85 -4.55
N ARG A 145 -20.82 22.91 -4.97
CA ARG A 145 -19.92 22.90 -6.12
C ARG A 145 -18.71 22.03 -5.82
N ALA A 146 -18.00 22.31 -4.74
CA ALA A 146 -16.86 21.52 -4.27
C ALA A 146 -17.23 20.05 -4.08
N ARG A 147 -18.34 19.77 -3.38
CA ARG A 147 -18.86 18.40 -3.21
C ARG A 147 -19.12 17.69 -4.54
N LYS A 148 -19.64 18.39 -5.56
CA LYS A 148 -19.87 17.80 -6.89
C LYS A 148 -18.54 17.49 -7.60
N SER A 149 -17.55 18.37 -7.46
CA SER A 149 -16.19 18.17 -7.99
C SER A 149 -15.51 16.97 -7.36
N VAL A 150 -15.49 16.87 -6.03
CA VAL A 150 -14.93 15.71 -5.31
C VAL A 150 -15.62 14.41 -5.73
N ASN A 151 -16.96 14.38 -5.77
CA ASN A 151 -17.70 13.20 -6.21
C ASN A 151 -17.42 12.82 -7.67
N ARG A 152 -17.07 13.78 -8.53
CA ARG A 152 -16.62 13.48 -9.90
C ARG A 152 -15.25 12.82 -9.88
N MET A 153 -14.30 13.32 -9.09
CA MET A 153 -12.98 12.69 -8.90
C MET A 153 -13.13 11.26 -8.40
N ILE A 154 -13.90 11.04 -7.32
CA ILE A 154 -14.15 9.70 -6.74
C ILE A 154 -14.63 8.71 -7.81
N ARG A 155 -15.52 9.11 -8.74
CA ARG A 155 -16.00 8.22 -9.82
C ARG A 155 -14.92 7.85 -10.84
N MET A 156 -13.95 8.75 -11.08
CA MET A 156 -12.82 8.53 -11.97
C MET A 156 -11.76 7.62 -11.33
N ILE A 157 -11.71 7.52 -10.00
CA ILE A 157 -10.75 6.68 -9.30
C ILE A 157 -10.95 5.20 -9.65
N LYS A 158 -9.82 4.51 -9.87
CA LYS A 158 -9.67 3.08 -10.13
C LYS A 158 -8.52 2.58 -9.27
N ASP A 159 -8.86 1.77 -8.27
CA ASP A 159 -7.87 0.99 -7.54
C ASP A 159 -7.30 -0.09 -8.46
N ILE A 160 -5.98 -0.06 -8.62
CA ILE A 160 -5.25 -0.99 -9.48
C ILE A 160 -4.44 -2.02 -8.68
N GLU A 161 -4.45 -1.97 -7.34
CA GLU A 161 -3.74 -2.92 -6.48
C GLU A 161 -4.13 -4.36 -6.83
N GLY A 162 -5.44 -4.65 -6.82
CA GLY A 162 -5.95 -6.01 -7.11
C GLY A 162 -5.63 -6.49 -8.54
N ILE A 163 -5.46 -5.57 -9.48
CA ILE A 163 -5.16 -5.89 -10.88
C ILE A 163 -3.69 -6.31 -11.01
N TYR A 164 -2.77 -5.48 -10.53
CA TYR A 164 -1.34 -5.76 -10.64
C TYR A 164 -0.89 -6.86 -9.67
N SER A 165 -1.46 -6.93 -8.47
CA SER A 165 -1.29 -8.07 -7.55
C SER A 165 -1.63 -9.40 -8.23
N LYS A 166 -2.73 -9.44 -8.99
CA LYS A 166 -3.12 -10.63 -9.77
C LYS A 166 -2.17 -10.90 -10.94
N LYS A 167 -1.71 -9.86 -11.66
CA LYS A 167 -0.71 -10.02 -12.74
C LYS A 167 0.58 -10.67 -12.23
N LEU A 168 1.07 -10.23 -11.07
CA LEU A 168 2.28 -10.75 -10.42
C LEU A 168 2.03 -12.05 -9.64
N LYS A 169 0.77 -12.38 -9.37
CA LYS A 169 0.34 -13.46 -8.45
C LYS A 169 0.95 -13.27 -7.04
N ILE A 170 1.07 -12.03 -6.59
CA ILE A 170 1.52 -11.64 -5.24
C ILE A 170 0.36 -10.90 -4.57
N HIS A 171 -0.04 -11.32 -3.38
CA HIS A 171 -1.11 -10.67 -2.62
C HIS A 171 -0.53 -9.62 -1.67
N ASN A 172 -1.20 -8.48 -1.51
CA ASN A 172 -0.86 -7.41 -0.55
C ASN A 172 0.58 -6.88 -0.69
N ILE A 173 1.05 -6.71 -1.93
CA ILE A 173 2.38 -6.13 -2.17
C ILE A 173 2.32 -4.61 -2.03
N GLY A 174 3.12 -4.04 -1.13
CA GLY A 174 3.25 -2.59 -0.99
C GLY A 174 4.10 -1.95 -2.09
N ILE A 175 3.96 -0.63 -2.27
CA ILE A 175 4.68 0.16 -3.28
C ILE A 175 6.20 -0.02 -3.15
N ALA A 176 6.78 0.03 -1.94
CA ALA A 176 8.21 -0.19 -1.71
C ALA A 176 8.75 -1.49 -2.37
N ASN A 177 8.04 -2.61 -2.16
CA ASN A 177 8.42 -3.90 -2.74
C ASN A 177 8.18 -3.94 -4.25
N LEU A 178 7.18 -3.22 -4.77
CA LEU A 178 6.97 -3.09 -6.21
C LEU A 178 8.08 -2.28 -6.87
N LYS A 179 8.53 -1.18 -6.25
CA LYS A 179 9.67 -0.40 -6.72
C LYS A 179 10.90 -1.29 -6.83
N LEU A 180 11.17 -2.10 -5.80
CA LEU A 180 12.30 -3.02 -5.83
C LEU A 180 12.18 -4.05 -6.96
N LEU A 181 10.99 -4.66 -7.15
CA LEU A 181 10.72 -5.56 -8.27
C LEU A 181 10.93 -4.91 -9.64
N CYS A 182 10.77 -3.60 -9.73
CA CYS A 182 10.97 -2.81 -10.94
C CYS A 182 12.40 -2.22 -11.06
N GLY A 183 13.29 -2.48 -10.11
CA GLY A 183 14.64 -1.91 -10.07
C GLY A 183 14.66 -0.39 -9.86
N LEU A 184 13.65 0.15 -9.17
CA LEU A 184 13.48 1.57 -8.88
C LEU A 184 13.97 1.98 -7.48
N GLY A 185 14.70 1.09 -6.79
CA GLY A 185 15.00 1.21 -5.37
C GLY A 185 13.81 0.80 -4.48
N SER A 186 13.89 1.05 -3.19
CA SER A 186 12.86 0.63 -2.22
C SER A 186 12.43 1.69 -1.22
N GLU A 187 13.12 2.83 -1.19
CA GLU A 187 12.71 3.98 -0.38
C GLU A 187 11.36 4.49 -0.85
N VAL A 188 10.48 4.81 0.10
CA VAL A 188 9.18 5.44 -0.13
C VAL A 188 9.15 6.68 0.73
N SER A 189 8.71 7.78 0.15
CA SER A 189 8.83 9.10 0.75
C SER A 189 7.79 9.34 1.83
N HIS A 190 6.61 8.71 1.72
CA HIS A 190 5.41 9.05 2.49
C HIS A 190 4.99 10.52 2.31
N ASP A 191 5.33 11.07 1.14
CA ASP A 191 4.78 12.29 0.57
C ASP A 191 3.84 11.90 -0.58
N ALA A 192 2.62 12.44 -0.55
CA ALA A 192 1.57 12.04 -1.46
C ALA A 192 1.92 12.30 -2.94
N LEU A 193 2.75 13.30 -3.27
CA LEU A 193 3.13 13.55 -4.66
C LEU A 193 4.23 12.60 -5.10
N ASP A 194 5.27 12.44 -4.30
CA ASP A 194 6.38 11.55 -4.61
C ASP A 194 5.91 10.09 -4.71
N ASP A 195 5.03 9.65 -3.81
CA ASP A 195 4.45 8.31 -3.84
C ASP A 195 3.51 8.11 -5.05
N SER A 196 2.82 9.18 -5.51
CA SER A 196 2.06 9.13 -6.77
C SER A 196 2.96 8.99 -8.02
N ILE A 197 4.16 9.58 -7.98
CA ILE A 197 5.17 9.46 -9.04
C ILE A 197 5.76 8.06 -9.03
N ASP A 198 6.05 7.50 -7.86
CA ASP A 198 6.49 6.13 -7.70
C ASP A 198 5.46 5.13 -8.25
N LEU A 199 4.18 5.32 -7.92
CA LEU A 199 3.10 4.50 -8.47
C LEU A 199 3.08 4.56 -10.01
N LYS A 200 3.19 5.76 -10.58
CA LYS A 200 3.29 5.96 -12.04
C LYS A 200 4.49 5.20 -12.62
N GLU A 201 5.67 5.29 -12.00
CA GLU A 201 6.89 4.63 -12.48
C GLU A 201 6.82 3.11 -12.39
N VAL A 202 6.27 2.57 -11.30
CA VAL A 202 5.99 1.14 -11.13
C VAL A 202 5.05 0.66 -12.23
N VAL A 203 3.91 1.33 -12.42
CA VAL A 203 2.92 0.95 -13.44
C VAL A 203 3.52 1.02 -14.85
N ARG A 204 4.30 2.07 -15.14
CA ARG A 204 5.03 2.21 -16.40
C ARG A 204 5.96 1.03 -16.62
N TYR A 205 6.76 0.67 -15.63
CA TYR A 205 7.70 -0.45 -15.72
C TYR A 205 6.96 -1.77 -15.98
N LEU A 206 5.93 -2.06 -15.18
CA LEU A 206 5.17 -3.30 -15.27
C LEU A 206 4.46 -3.44 -16.63
N ASP A 207 3.89 -2.37 -17.17
CA ASP A 207 3.19 -2.41 -18.46
C ASP A 207 4.13 -2.38 -19.69
N THR A 208 5.39 -1.94 -19.54
CA THR A 208 6.35 -1.83 -20.65
C THR A 208 7.35 -2.97 -20.70
N LYS A 209 7.85 -3.40 -19.54
CA LYS A 209 8.91 -4.40 -19.41
C LYS A 209 8.43 -5.69 -18.78
N GLY A 210 7.41 -5.62 -17.92
CA GLY A 210 7.05 -6.72 -17.03
C GLY A 210 8.14 -7.01 -15.99
N CYS A 211 7.93 -8.04 -15.17
CA CYS A 211 8.94 -8.51 -14.22
C CYS A 211 9.38 -9.94 -14.57
N PRO A 212 10.69 -10.27 -14.44
CA PRO A 212 11.16 -11.64 -14.58
C PRO A 212 10.50 -12.58 -13.56
N ASP A 213 10.13 -13.79 -13.98
CA ASP A 213 9.46 -14.78 -13.12
C ASP A 213 10.27 -15.13 -11.88
N TYR A 214 11.61 -15.20 -11.99
CA TYR A 214 12.49 -15.51 -10.86
C TYR A 214 12.45 -14.42 -9.78
N MET A 215 12.45 -13.13 -10.15
CA MET A 215 12.34 -12.02 -9.21
C MET A 215 10.98 -12.02 -8.52
N VAL A 216 9.91 -12.27 -9.29
CA VAL A 216 8.55 -12.40 -8.76
C VAL A 216 8.46 -13.56 -7.77
N GLN A 217 9.12 -14.68 -8.05
CA GLN A 217 9.14 -15.85 -7.18
C GLN A 217 9.95 -15.58 -5.90
N ALA A 218 11.12 -14.97 -6.01
CA ALA A 218 11.95 -14.62 -4.87
C ALA A 218 11.25 -13.64 -3.92
N MET A 219 10.58 -12.61 -4.47
CA MET A 219 9.75 -11.68 -3.68
C MET A 219 8.57 -12.38 -2.99
N LYS A 220 7.95 -13.39 -3.62
CA LYS A 220 6.90 -14.19 -2.94
C LYS A 220 7.45 -14.95 -1.75
N THR A 221 8.61 -15.59 -1.91
CA THR A 221 9.27 -16.32 -0.84
C THR A 221 9.59 -15.36 0.30
N TYR A 222 10.24 -14.22 0.00
CA TYR A 222 10.52 -13.18 0.99
C TYR A 222 9.28 -12.74 1.78
N LEU A 223 8.18 -12.40 1.08
CA LEU A 223 6.95 -11.94 1.73
C LEU A 223 6.31 -13.04 2.59
N SER A 224 6.35 -14.30 2.12
CA SER A 224 5.86 -15.46 2.86
C SER A 224 6.68 -15.71 4.12
N ASP A 225 8.00 -15.71 3.99
CA ASP A 225 8.93 -15.96 5.09
C ASP A 225 8.88 -14.85 6.12
N LYS A 226 8.84 -13.59 5.69
CA LYS A 226 8.65 -12.43 6.57
C LYS A 226 7.33 -12.55 7.34
N ALA A 227 6.23 -12.88 6.66
CA ALA A 227 4.94 -13.04 7.31
C ALA A 227 4.93 -14.19 8.34
N LEU A 228 5.63 -15.29 8.04
CA LEU A 228 5.77 -16.42 8.95
C LEU A 228 6.64 -16.05 10.16
N TYR A 229 7.82 -15.49 9.91
CA TYR A 229 8.73 -14.99 10.94
C TYR A 229 8.03 -14.02 11.90
N CYS A 230 7.38 -12.97 11.38
CA CYS A 230 6.68 -11.98 12.19
C CYS A 230 5.50 -12.59 12.97
N ARG A 231 4.85 -13.62 12.43
CA ARG A 231 3.78 -14.34 13.15
C ARG A 231 4.32 -15.10 14.36
N TYR A 232 5.54 -15.62 14.29
CA TYR A 232 6.14 -16.42 15.36
C TYR A 232 7.02 -15.63 16.32
N ARG A 233 7.56 -14.46 15.93
CA ARG A 233 8.24 -13.55 16.86
C ARG A 233 7.32 -13.14 18.01
N ARG A 234 7.86 -13.10 19.23
CA ARG A 234 7.11 -12.75 20.45
C ARG A 234 7.77 -11.70 21.34
N PHE A 235 9.09 -11.72 21.47
CA PHE A 235 9.83 -10.95 22.46
C PHE A 235 10.85 -10.04 21.81
N HIS A 236 10.81 -8.73 22.04
CA HIS A 236 11.71 -7.73 21.44
C HIS A 236 12.66 -7.08 22.45
N GLU A 237 12.69 -7.58 23.68
CA GLU A 237 13.34 -6.93 24.80
C GLU A 237 14.10 -7.93 25.65
N LYS A 238 15.14 -7.42 26.32
CA LYS A 238 15.88 -8.18 27.32
C LYS A 238 14.97 -8.52 28.49
N TRP A 239 15.11 -9.71 29.06
CA TRP A 239 14.52 -10.02 30.35
C TRP A 239 15.51 -9.78 31.48
N ASP A 240 15.04 -9.09 32.51
CA ASP A 240 15.81 -8.92 33.73
C ASP A 240 15.79 -10.22 34.56
N GLU A 241 16.91 -10.47 35.24
CA GLU A 241 17.05 -11.57 36.20
C GLU A 241 16.82 -12.99 35.64
N VAL A 242 17.13 -13.25 34.37
CA VAL A 242 17.06 -14.62 33.81
C VAL A 242 17.98 -15.57 34.61
N PRO A 243 17.43 -16.62 35.26
CA PRO A 243 18.22 -17.58 36.02
C PRO A 243 19.34 -18.23 35.20
N GLY A 244 20.54 -18.39 35.79
CA GLY A 244 21.72 -18.90 35.08
C GLY A 244 21.53 -20.30 34.47
N ASN A 245 20.74 -21.16 35.10
CA ASN A 245 20.38 -22.47 34.55
C ASN A 245 19.48 -22.38 33.30
N LEU A 246 18.65 -21.34 33.17
CA LEU A 246 17.88 -21.08 31.96
C LEU A 246 18.77 -20.50 30.86
N LEU A 247 19.77 -19.67 31.19
CA LEU A 247 20.74 -19.19 30.21
C LEU A 247 21.55 -20.33 29.57
N GLU A 248 22.01 -21.30 30.36
CA GLU A 248 22.72 -22.47 29.82
C GLU A 248 21.81 -23.33 28.93
N LYS A 249 20.58 -23.61 29.36
CA LYS A 249 19.60 -24.32 28.53
C LYS A 249 19.26 -23.58 27.24
N SER A 250 19.19 -22.25 27.29
CA SER A 250 18.98 -21.43 26.10
C SER A 250 20.12 -21.59 25.11
N LYS A 251 21.39 -21.63 25.55
CA LYS A 251 22.54 -21.88 24.66
C LYS A 251 22.46 -23.25 23.98
N GLU A 252 22.11 -24.30 24.72
CA GLU A 252 21.91 -25.64 24.15
C GLU A 252 20.78 -25.64 23.11
N LEU A 253 19.65 -24.99 23.40
CA LEU A 253 18.53 -24.87 22.48
C LEU A 253 18.89 -24.09 21.22
N LEU A 254 19.68 -23.01 21.33
CA LEU A 254 20.16 -22.23 20.18
C LEU A 254 20.96 -23.11 19.21
N LEU A 255 21.83 -23.99 19.71
CA LEU A 255 22.62 -24.92 18.89
C LEU A 255 21.75 -25.96 18.15
N GLU A 256 20.65 -26.40 18.77
CA GLU A 256 19.70 -27.30 18.09
C GLU A 256 18.87 -26.55 17.04
N LEU A 257 18.43 -25.32 17.35
CA LEU A 257 17.66 -24.49 16.42
C LEU A 257 18.48 -24.09 15.18
N GLU A 258 19.80 -23.92 15.31
CA GLU A 258 20.69 -23.64 14.16
C GLU A 258 20.68 -24.74 13.11
N LYS A 259 20.37 -25.98 13.48
CA LYS A 259 20.28 -27.12 12.56
C LYS A 259 18.93 -27.19 11.83
N ILE A 260 17.95 -26.41 12.25
CA ILE A 260 16.58 -26.42 11.71
C ILE A 260 16.42 -25.25 10.74
N ASN A 261 16.33 -25.56 9.45
CA ASN A 261 16.10 -24.54 8.42
C ASN A 261 14.60 -24.23 8.27
N SER A 262 14.03 -23.50 9.23
CA SER A 262 12.66 -22.98 9.16
C SER A 262 12.53 -21.58 9.75
N MET A 263 11.51 -20.83 9.30
CA MET A 263 11.25 -19.48 9.82
C MET A 263 10.76 -19.50 11.28
N GLU A 264 10.05 -20.56 11.70
CA GLU A 264 9.70 -20.80 13.09
C GLU A 264 10.95 -20.90 13.97
N ALA A 265 11.93 -21.71 13.55
CA ALA A 265 13.17 -21.91 14.28
C ALA A 265 13.99 -20.62 14.32
N LYS A 266 14.05 -19.88 13.21
CA LYS A 266 14.69 -18.55 13.15
C LYS A 266 14.02 -17.57 14.11
N ALA A 267 12.69 -17.46 14.10
CA ALA A 267 11.96 -16.55 14.99
C ALA A 267 12.19 -16.88 16.48
N LEU A 268 12.14 -18.17 16.84
CA LEU A 268 12.39 -18.61 18.22
C LEU A 268 13.85 -18.36 18.64
N ARG A 269 14.81 -18.58 17.75
CA ARG A 269 16.22 -18.29 17.99
C ARG A 269 16.43 -16.79 18.27
N ASP A 270 15.82 -15.93 17.47
CA ASP A 270 15.92 -14.48 17.64
C ASP A 270 15.23 -14.01 18.95
N ASP A 271 14.07 -14.59 19.29
CA ASP A 271 13.39 -14.36 20.58
C ASP A 271 14.29 -14.75 21.77
N ILE A 272 14.91 -15.93 21.74
CA ILE A 272 15.84 -16.37 22.81
C ILE A 272 17.05 -15.44 22.89
N HIS A 273 17.58 -15.02 21.73
CA HIS A 273 18.75 -14.14 21.66
C HIS A 273 18.49 -12.79 22.32
N VAL A 274 17.37 -12.14 21.99
CA VAL A 274 17.04 -10.83 22.58
C VAL A 274 16.68 -10.93 24.05
N ILE A 275 15.98 -11.97 24.49
CA ILE A 275 15.71 -12.23 25.92
C ILE A 275 17.02 -12.28 26.71
N CYS A 276 18.03 -13.01 26.20
CA CYS A 276 19.27 -13.24 26.92
C CYS A 276 20.25 -12.06 26.83
N THR A 277 20.32 -11.37 25.69
CA THR A 277 21.38 -10.39 25.40
C THR A 277 20.88 -8.94 25.33
N GLY A 278 19.59 -8.75 25.11
CA GLY A 278 18.98 -7.46 24.79
C GLY A 278 19.26 -6.96 23.37
N LYS A 279 19.91 -7.74 22.52
CA LYS A 279 20.14 -7.39 21.11
C LYS A 279 18.97 -7.93 20.29
N ASP A 280 18.05 -7.05 19.89
CA ASP A 280 16.99 -7.43 18.97
C ASP A 280 17.51 -7.52 17.54
N THR A 281 16.95 -8.43 16.78
CA THR A 281 17.24 -8.61 15.36
C THR A 281 15.95 -8.41 14.58
N ILE A 282 16.02 -7.61 13.53
CA ILE A 282 14.91 -7.46 12.59
C ILE A 282 15.05 -8.44 11.44
N PHE A 283 13.92 -8.86 10.87
CA PHE A 283 13.93 -9.63 9.64
C PHE A 283 14.67 -8.83 8.54
N PRO A 284 15.51 -9.48 7.71
CA PRO A 284 16.27 -8.79 6.67
C PRO A 284 15.38 -7.92 5.78
N THR A 285 15.95 -6.84 5.25
CA THR A 285 15.24 -6.06 4.22
C THR A 285 15.04 -6.91 2.96
N PRO A 286 14.09 -6.54 2.07
CA PRO A 286 13.90 -7.29 0.83
C PRO A 286 15.19 -7.34 -0.02
N GLU A 287 16.00 -6.28 -0.02
CA GLU A 287 17.29 -6.23 -0.72
C GLU A 287 18.27 -7.26 -0.14
N GLU A 288 18.50 -7.21 1.17
CA GLU A 288 19.40 -8.13 1.87
C GLU A 288 19.01 -9.59 1.67
N TYR A 289 17.70 -9.87 1.70
CA TYR A 289 17.17 -11.22 1.50
C TYR A 289 17.36 -11.68 0.04
N LEU A 290 17.09 -10.82 -0.94
CA LEU A 290 17.24 -11.15 -2.35
C LEU A 290 18.70 -11.31 -2.76
N GLU A 291 19.63 -10.53 -2.17
CA GLU A 291 21.06 -10.70 -2.38
C GLU A 291 21.55 -12.08 -1.90
N GLN A 292 21.03 -12.57 -0.77
CA GLN A 292 21.40 -13.89 -0.23
C GLN A 292 20.89 -15.06 -1.07
N GLU A 293 19.72 -14.91 -1.71
CA GLU A 293 19.09 -15.96 -2.55
C GLU A 293 19.61 -15.98 -4.00
N LEU A 294 20.21 -14.87 -4.47
CA LEU A 294 20.72 -14.73 -5.85
C LEU A 294 22.23 -14.98 -5.98
N LEU A 295 22.94 -15.24 -4.87
CA LEU A 295 24.34 -15.68 -4.80
C LEU A 295 24.45 -17.21 -4.79
#